data_AF-A0A671WWP2-F1
#
_entry.id   AF-A0A671WWP2-F1
#
_cell.length_a   1.000
_cell.length_b   1.000
_cell.length_c   1.000
_cell.angle_alpha   90.00
_cell.angle_beta   90.00
_cell.angle_gamma   90.00
#
_symmetry.space_group_name_H-M   'P 1'
#
loop_
_entity.id
_entity.type
_entity.pdbx_description
1 polymer ?
#
loop_
_entity_poly.entity_id
_entity_poly.type
_entity_poly.pdbx_seq_one_letter_code
_entity_poly.pdbx_strand_id
1 'polypeptide(L)' 'MWYEILPSFAIMTVCMIIPGVATAQIHKFTNGGKEKRIVRVPWQWYMTERDKRVSGTGNYHDSKGLHIKTCLSKLN' A
#
# COMPACT_ATOMS: atom_id res chain seq x y z
N MET A 1 7.91 -12.38 -41.63
CA MET A 1 7.90 -13.87 -41.64
C MET A 1 8.53 -14.52 -40.41
N TRP A 2 9.41 -13.88 -39.64
CA TRP A 2 9.67 -14.26 -38.22
C TRP A 2 9.11 -13.22 -37.23
N TYR A 3 9.06 -11.95 -37.64
CA TYR A 3 8.48 -10.84 -36.86
C TYR A 3 6.97 -10.92 -36.61
N GLU A 4 6.24 -11.81 -37.29
CA GLU A 4 4.80 -12.04 -37.11
C GLU A 4 4.45 -12.50 -35.68
N ILE A 5 5.41 -13.09 -34.96
CA ILE A 5 5.22 -13.51 -33.55
C ILE A 5 5.31 -12.35 -32.55
N LEU A 6 6.01 -11.27 -32.93
CA LEU A 6 6.21 -10.10 -32.07
C LEU A 6 4.90 -9.42 -31.65
N PRO A 7 3.89 -9.21 -32.52
CA PRO A 7 2.62 -8.61 -32.09
C PRO A 7 1.87 -9.48 -31.08
N SER A 8 1.80 -10.80 -31.29
CA SER A 8 1.16 -11.70 -30.31
C SER A 8 1.90 -11.72 -28.97
N PHE A 9 3.24 -11.74 -28.99
CA PHE A 9 4.05 -11.67 -27.79
C PHE A 9 3.94 -10.32 -27.06
N ALA A 10 3.85 -9.22 -27.81
CA ALA A 10 3.65 -7.88 -27.25
C ALA A 10 2.29 -7.76 -26.55
N ILE A 11 1.23 -8.29 -27.15
CA ILE A 11 -0.11 -8.27 -26.54
C ILE A 11 -0.12 -9.09 -25.25
N MET A 12 0.49 -10.29 -25.26
CA MET A 12 0.55 -11.14 -24.08
C MET A 12 1.35 -10.51 -22.93
N THR A 13 2.49 -9.90 -23.24
CA THR A 13 3.32 -9.21 -22.23
C THR A 13 2.62 -7.99 -21.65
N VAL A 14 1.97 -7.16 -22.48
CA VAL A 14 1.16 -6.03 -22.01
C VAL A 14 0.04 -6.50 -21.10
N CYS A 15 -0.70 -7.55 -21.51
CA CYS A 15 -1.79 -8.11 -20.70
C CYS A 15 -1.30 -8.62 -19.34
N MET A 16 -0.11 -9.23 -19.25
CA MET A 16 0.47 -9.65 -17.97
C MET A 16 1.04 -8.52 -17.12
N ILE A 17 1.52 -7.43 -17.73
CA ILE A 17 2.09 -6.27 -17.00
C ILE A 17 0.98 -5.45 -16.34
N ILE A 18 -0.18 -5.31 -16.99
CA ILE A 18 -1.29 -4.47 -16.53
C ILE A 18 -1.72 -4.78 -15.08
N PRO A 19 -1.95 -6.04 -14.66
CA PRO A 19 -2.30 -6.35 -13.28
C PRO A 19 -1.24 -5.91 -12.26
N GLY A 20 0.04 -6.07 -12.58
CA GLY A 20 1.14 -5.69 -11.70
C GLY A 20 1.22 -4.19 -11.49
N VAL A 21 1.11 -3.41 -12.57
CA VAL A 21 1.11 -1.95 -12.49
C VAL A 21 -0.16 -1.44 -11.80
N ALA A 22 -1.32 -1.99 -12.16
CA ALA A 22 -2.60 -1.59 -11.56
C ALA A 22 -2.61 -1.82 -10.04
N THR A 23 -2.19 -3.00 -9.57
CA THR A 23 -2.15 -3.30 -8.14
C THR A 23 -1.16 -2.42 -7.38
N ALA A 24 0.01 -2.13 -7.94
CA ALA A 24 0.97 -1.21 -7.33
C ALA A 24 0.38 0.21 -7.17
N GLN A 25 -0.34 0.72 -8.18
CA GLN A 25 -0.98 2.03 -8.09
C GLN A 25 -2.16 2.02 -7.11
N ILE A 26 -2.99 0.98 -7.11
CA ILE A 26 -4.10 0.83 -6.16
C ILE A 26 -3.57 0.79 -4.72
N HIS A 27 -2.50 0.03 -4.45
CA HIS A 27 -1.90 -0.04 -3.12
C HIS A 27 -1.36 1.31 -2.66
N LYS A 28 -0.73 2.08 -3.54
CA LYS A 28 -0.28 3.44 -3.20
C LYS A 28 -1.47 4.37 -2.93
N PHE A 29 -2.53 4.26 -3.73
CA PHE A 29 -3.72 5.10 -3.57
C PHE A 29 -4.46 4.83 -2.25
N THR A 30 -4.69 3.56 -1.90
CA THR A 30 -5.43 3.22 -0.67
C THR A 30 -4.65 3.50 0.62
N ASN A 31 -3.31 3.60 0.53
CA ASN A 31 -2.42 3.61 1.69
C ASN A 31 -1.71 4.96 1.89
N GLY A 32 -2.26 6.05 1.34
CA GLY A 32 -1.73 7.40 1.52
C GLY A 32 -0.39 7.63 0.82
N GLY A 33 -0.22 7.05 -0.37
CA GLY A 33 1.00 7.16 -1.19
C GLY A 33 2.13 6.22 -0.79
N LYS A 34 1.90 5.35 0.20
CA LYS A 34 2.89 4.39 0.71
C LYS A 34 2.59 2.97 0.22
N GLU A 35 3.59 2.11 0.34
CA GLU A 35 3.41 0.68 0.05
C GLU A 35 2.47 0.03 1.08
N LYS A 36 1.74 -1.02 0.65
CA LYS A 36 0.90 -1.80 1.56
C LYS A 36 1.77 -2.53 2.58
N ARG A 37 1.45 -2.37 3.88
CA ARG A 37 2.13 -3.12 4.93
C ARG A 37 1.77 -4.60 4.81
N ILE A 38 2.79 -5.46 4.72
CA ILE A 38 2.62 -6.90 4.67
C ILE A 38 2.76 -7.45 6.09
N VAL A 39 1.71 -8.10 6.57
CA VAL A 39 1.68 -8.67 7.91
C VAL A 39 1.75 -10.19 7.79
N ARG A 40 2.98 -10.72 7.92
CA ARG A 40 3.26 -12.17 7.84
C ARG A 40 3.35 -12.82 9.22
N VAL A 41 3.78 -12.07 10.23
CA VAL A 41 3.96 -12.56 11.60
C VAL A 41 3.02 -11.86 12.58
N PRO A 42 2.61 -12.50 13.69
CA PRO A 42 1.68 -11.92 14.66
C PRO A 42 2.16 -10.57 15.23
N TRP A 43 3.47 -10.42 15.43
CA TRP A 43 4.05 -9.16 15.90
C TRP A 43 3.80 -7.99 14.95
N GLN A 44 3.85 -8.23 13.63
CA GLN A 44 3.54 -7.20 12.63
C GLN A 44 2.07 -6.79 12.67
N TRP A 45 1.17 -7.71 13.01
CA TRP A 45 -0.26 -7.42 13.19
C TRP A 45 -0.46 -6.52 14.41
N TYR A 46 0.13 -6.91 15.54
CA TYR A 46 0.08 -6.14 16.78
C TYR A 46 0.58 -4.70 16.58
N MET A 47 1.69 -4.50 15.87
CA MET A 47 2.18 -3.16 15.54
C MET A 47 1.24 -2.38 14.61
N THR A 48 0.57 -3.05 13.66
CA THR A 48 -0.36 -2.40 12.73
C THR A 48 -1.63 -1.93 13.45
N GLU A 49 -2.13 -2.72 14.40
CA GLU A 49 -3.24 -2.30 15.26
C GLU A 49 -2.85 -1.13 16.18
N ARG A 50 -1.63 -1.15 16.74
CA ARG A 50 -1.11 -0.03 17.51
C ARG A 50 -1.13 1.25 16.68
N ASP A 51 -0.59 1.22 15.47
CA ASP A 51 -0.55 2.38 14.57
C ASP A 51 -1.97 2.89 14.27
N LYS A 52 -2.95 1.97 14.08
CA LYS A 52 -4.36 2.31 13.91
C LYS A 52 -4.95 3.04 15.11
N ARG A 53 -4.65 2.61 16.34
CA ARG A 53 -5.13 3.24 17.59
C ARG A 53 -4.50 4.61 17.81
N VAL A 54 -3.20 4.73 17.57
CA VAL A 54 -2.42 5.96 17.78
C VAL A 54 -2.75 7.03 16.73
N SER A 55 -3.15 6.62 15.53
CA SER A 55 -3.49 7.51 14.43
C SER A 55 -4.68 8.44 14.73
N GLY A 56 -5.63 8.04 15.56
CA GLY A 56 -6.85 8.82 15.85
C GLY A 56 -7.88 8.84 14.72
N THR A 57 -7.44 8.68 13.47
CA THR A 57 -8.27 8.62 12.26
C THR A 57 -8.80 7.21 11.98
N GLY A 58 -8.41 6.21 12.78
CA GLY A 58 -8.76 4.80 12.58
C GLY A 58 -8.06 4.14 11.37
N ASN A 59 -7.12 4.84 10.72
CA ASN A 59 -6.35 4.37 9.58
C ASN A 59 -4.89 4.12 9.98
N TYR A 60 -4.34 2.95 9.63
CA TYR A 60 -2.99 2.54 10.04
C TYR A 60 -1.85 3.17 9.23
N HIS A 61 -2.13 3.73 8.06
CA HIS A 61 -1.11 4.35 7.20
C HIS A 61 -0.78 5.80 7.55
N ASP A 62 -1.62 6.43 8.38
CA ASP A 62 -1.43 7.78 8.87
C ASP A 62 -0.40 7.75 10.01
N SER A 63 0.85 7.99 9.62
CA SER A 63 2.00 7.91 10.52
C SER A 63 2.10 9.19 11.33
N LYS A 64 2.10 9.06 12.65
CA LYS A 64 2.36 10.18 13.56
C LYS A 64 3.85 10.22 13.91
N GLY A 65 4.50 11.35 13.61
CA GLY A 65 5.92 11.58 13.91
C GLY A 65 6.13 12.17 15.30
N LEU A 66 7.19 12.97 15.48
CA LEU A 66 7.56 13.53 16.79
C LEU A 66 6.49 14.46 17.43
N HIS A 67 5.60 15.03 16.62
CA HIS A 67 4.49 15.90 17.05
C HIS A 67 3.29 15.14 17.64
N ILE A 68 3.48 13.91 18.10
CA ILE A 68 2.39 13.04 18.57
C ILE A 68 1.70 13.55 19.84
N LYS A 69 2.44 14.31 20.68
CA LYS A 69 1.92 14.85 21.95
C LYS A 69 0.76 15.83 21.74
N THR A 70 0.75 16.57 20.63
CA THR A 70 -0.29 17.57 20.33
C THR A 70 -1.55 16.98 19.71
N CYS A 71 -1.50 15.73 19.22
CA CYS A 71 -2.64 15.04 18.61
C CYS A 71 -3.41 14.19 19.63
N LEU A 72 -2.71 13.59 20.59
CA LEU A 72 -3.33 12.85 21.70
C LEU A 72 -4.21 13.76 22.59
N SER A 73 -3.90 15.06 22.67
CA SER A 73 -4.71 16.05 23.40
C SER A 73 -5.94 16.55 22.62
N LYS A 74 -6.12 16.17 21.35
CA LYS A 74 -7.31 16.48 20.54
C LYS A 74 -8.36 15.36 20.52
N LEU A 75 -8.04 14.23 21.15
CA LEU A 75 -8.91 13.06 21.27
C LEU A 75 -9.55 12.92 22.68
N ASN A 76 -9.23 13.85 23.59
CA ASN A 76 -9.90 14.09 24.88
C ASN A 76 -10.50 15.50 24.87
#